data_AF-H5USB1-F1
#
_entry.id   AF-H5USB1-F1
#
_cell.length_a   1.000
_cell.length_b   1.000
_cell.length_c   1.000
_cell.angle_alpha   90.00
_cell.angle_beta   90.00
_cell.angle_gamma   90.00
#
_symmetry.space_group_name_H-M   'P 1'
#
loop_
_entity.id
_entity.type
_entity.pdbx_description
1 polymer ?
#
loop_
_entity_poly.entity_id
_entity_poly.type
_entity_poly.pdbx_seq_one_letter_code
_entity_poly.pdbx_strand_id
1 'polypeptide(L)'
;MTESFRLLAVHAHPDDESSKGAATMAHYRAQGARVHVVSCTGGERGDILNPKFETHPDVLRDLAGYRRQEMERAREILDVEHTWLGFVDSGLPQGDPGPRCRRAASRWSRSTSRSRPSCG
;
A
#
# COMPACT_ATOMS: atom_id res chain seq x y z
N MET A 1 -27.42 14.06 13.91
CA MET A 1 -26.70 13.34 12.84
C MET A 1 -25.37 12.90 13.41
N THR A 2 -25.15 11.61 13.64
CA THR A 2 -23.80 11.12 13.93
C THR A 2 -23.02 11.19 12.62
N GLU A 3 -22.08 12.13 12.51
CA GLU A 3 -21.20 12.22 11.34
C GLU A 3 -20.41 10.91 11.19
N SER A 4 -20.51 10.28 10.03
CA SER A 4 -19.74 9.07 9.71
C SER A 4 -18.41 9.48 9.09
N PHE A 5 -17.31 9.15 9.76
CA PHE A 5 -15.96 9.48 9.29
C PHE A 5 -15.56 8.67 8.05
N ARG A 6 -14.68 9.24 7.24
CA ARG A 6 -14.12 8.59 6.05
C ARG A 6 -12.60 8.67 6.07
N LEU A 7 -11.95 7.54 5.82
CA LEU A 7 -10.49 7.41 5.74
C LEU A 7 -10.09 6.91 4.36
N LEU A 8 -9.14 7.60 3.71
CA LEU A 8 -8.49 7.16 2.49
C LEU A 8 -7.03 6.83 2.79
N ALA A 9 -6.64 5.57 2.62
CA ALA A 9 -5.26 5.12 2.78
C ALA A 9 -4.65 4.83 1.40
N VAL A 10 -3.59 5.54 1.04
CA VAL A 10 -2.92 5.38 -0.26
C VAL A 10 -1.58 4.70 -0.05
N HIS A 11 -1.39 3.58 -0.72
CA HIS A 11 -0.24 2.70 -0.58
C HIS A 11 0.43 2.44 -1.93
N ALA A 12 1.73 2.19 -1.93
CA ALA A 12 2.49 2.01 -3.16
C ALA A 12 2.21 0.65 -3.79
N HIS A 13 2.19 -0.39 -2.95
CA HIS A 13 2.12 -1.80 -3.34
C HIS A 13 0.98 -2.51 -2.62
N PRO A 14 0.48 -3.65 -3.14
CA PRO A 14 -0.50 -4.48 -2.45
C PRO A 14 0.20 -5.35 -1.41
N ASP A 15 -0.04 -5.08 -0.12
CA ASP A 15 0.58 -5.65 1.11
C ASP A 15 0.92 -4.53 2.11
N ASP A 16 1.18 -3.32 1.62
CA ASP A 16 1.47 -2.12 2.41
C ASP A 16 0.33 -1.75 3.35
N GLU A 17 -0.93 -1.94 2.91
CA GLU A 17 -2.11 -1.66 3.71
C GLU A 17 -2.19 -2.62 4.91
N SER A 18 -1.83 -3.89 4.69
CA SER A 18 -1.83 -4.91 5.72
C SER A 18 -0.63 -4.77 6.66
N SER A 19 0.56 -4.52 6.12
CA SER A 19 1.82 -4.47 6.89
C SER A 19 2.00 -3.16 7.67
N LYS A 20 1.51 -2.03 7.14
CA LYS A 20 1.74 -0.69 7.73
C LYS A 20 0.45 -0.02 8.21
N GLY A 21 -0.70 -0.40 7.67
CA GLY A 21 -1.97 0.29 7.88
C GLY A 21 -3.04 -0.49 8.67
N ALA A 22 -2.90 -1.81 8.83
CA ALA A 22 -4.00 -2.67 9.29
C ALA A 22 -4.59 -2.25 10.64
N ALA A 23 -3.75 -2.03 11.66
CA ALA A 23 -4.22 -1.65 13.00
C ALA A 23 -4.99 -0.32 12.99
N THR A 24 -4.49 0.66 12.23
CA THR A 24 -5.13 1.98 12.10
C THR A 24 -6.47 1.87 11.38
N MET A 25 -6.53 1.13 10.28
CA MET A 25 -7.77 0.94 9.53
C MET A 25 -8.81 0.19 10.36
N ALA A 26 -8.41 -0.88 11.04
CA ALA A 26 -9.28 -1.64 11.94
C ALA A 26 -9.84 -0.76 13.08
N HIS A 27 -9.01 0.11 13.65
CA HIS A 27 -9.45 1.06 14.68
C HIS A 27 -10.55 2.00 14.18
N TYR A 28 -10.41 2.56 12.97
CA TYR A 28 -11.43 3.44 12.39
C TYR A 28 -12.67 2.67 11.92
N ARG A 29 -12.52 1.46 11.39
CA ARG A 29 -13.66 0.56 11.09
C ARG A 29 -14.49 0.28 12.34
N ALA A 30 -13.84 -0.02 13.48
CA ALA A 30 -14.52 -0.25 14.76
C ALA A 30 -15.28 0.98 15.28
N GLN A 31 -14.91 2.18 14.85
CA GLN A 31 -15.64 3.43 15.16
C GLN A 31 -16.73 3.77 14.13
N GLY A 32 -17.00 2.88 13.16
CA GLY A 32 -18.01 3.08 12.13
C GLY A 32 -17.56 3.97 10.97
N ALA A 33 -16.24 4.21 10.81
CA ALA A 33 -15.74 4.95 9.66
C ALA A 33 -15.78 4.09 8.39
N ARG A 34 -16.01 4.73 7.24
CA ARG A 34 -15.76 4.12 5.93
C ARG A 34 -14.29 4.23 5.59
N VAL A 35 -13.65 3.11 5.30
CA VAL A 35 -12.22 3.06 4.96
C VAL A 35 -12.06 2.58 3.53
N HIS A 36 -11.28 3.33 2.75
CA HIS A 36 -10.97 3.03 1.36
C HIS A 36 -9.45 2.97 1.19
N VAL A 37 -8.96 1.91 0.58
CA VAL A 37 -7.55 1.69 0.27
C VAL A 37 -7.32 1.90 -1.22
N VAL A 38 -6.27 2.65 -1.57
CA VAL A 38 -5.80 2.81 -2.95
C VAL A 38 -4.42 2.22 -3.06
N SER A 39 -4.25 1.22 -3.92
CA SER A 39 -2.93 0.67 -4.28
C SER A 39 -2.48 1.31 -5.59
N CYS A 40 -1.32 1.97 -5.56
CA CYS A 40 -0.78 2.67 -6.71
C CYS A 40 -0.40 1.70 -7.83
N THR A 41 0.17 0.55 -7.49
CA THR A 41 0.75 -0.42 -8.42
C THR A 41 0.26 -1.84 -8.20
N GLY A 42 0.48 -2.75 -9.16
CA GLY A 42 0.19 -4.18 -9.00
C GLY A 42 1.29 -4.97 -8.29
N GLY A 43 2.42 -4.33 -7.96
CA GLY A 43 3.54 -5.00 -7.29
C GLY A 43 4.28 -5.99 -8.19
N GLU A 44 4.34 -5.72 -9.48
CA GLU A 44 4.84 -6.63 -10.52
C GLU A 44 6.33 -6.92 -10.41
N ARG A 45 7.08 -6.12 -9.65
CA ARG A 45 8.54 -6.22 -9.45
C ARG A 45 8.92 -6.62 -8.01
N GLY A 46 7.97 -7.13 -7.24
CA GLY A 46 8.21 -7.63 -5.89
C GLY A 46 8.86 -9.01 -5.87
N ASP A 47 9.58 -9.31 -4.80
CA ASP A 47 10.18 -10.62 -4.55
C ASP A 47 9.19 -11.54 -3.80
N ILE A 48 9.27 -12.84 -4.06
CA ILE A 48 8.53 -13.86 -3.29
C ILE A 48 9.31 -14.14 -2.01
N LEU A 49 8.79 -13.66 -0.88
CA LEU A 49 9.48 -13.81 0.41
C LEU A 49 9.20 -15.15 1.10
N ASN A 50 8.15 -15.87 0.69
CA ASN A 50 7.77 -17.15 1.28
C ASN A 50 8.27 -18.31 0.41
N PRO A 51 9.23 -19.14 0.89
CA PRO A 51 9.79 -20.24 0.11
C PRO A 51 8.75 -21.25 -0.40
N LYS A 52 7.61 -21.38 0.29
CA LYS A 52 6.51 -22.26 -0.14
C LYS A 52 5.86 -21.81 -1.44
N PHE A 53 6.01 -20.54 -1.81
CA PHE A 53 5.41 -19.96 -3.01
C PHE A 53 6.38 -19.84 -4.18
N GLU A 54 7.68 -20.11 -3.99
CA GLU A 54 8.68 -20.05 -5.07
C GLU A 54 8.37 -20.98 -6.24
N THR A 55 7.73 -22.12 -5.96
CA THR A 55 7.35 -23.12 -6.97
C THR A 55 5.84 -23.15 -7.23
N HIS A 56 5.08 -22.18 -6.71
CA HIS A 56 3.63 -22.18 -6.85
C HIS A 56 3.23 -21.86 -8.30
N PRO A 57 2.45 -22.71 -8.97
CA PRO A 57 2.20 -22.59 -10.42
C PRO A 57 1.50 -21.29 -10.79
N ASP A 58 0.55 -20.81 -9.98
CA ASP A 58 -0.14 -19.54 -10.25
C ASP A 58 0.78 -18.33 -10.09
N VAL A 59 1.71 -18.36 -9.13
CA VAL A 59 2.68 -17.29 -8.88
C VAL A 59 3.70 -17.22 -10.01
N LEU A 60 4.19 -18.38 -10.46
CA LEU A 60 5.11 -18.49 -11.60
C LEU A 60 4.47 -18.06 -12.92
N ARG A 61 3.17 -18.34 -13.10
CA ARG A 61 2.42 -17.94 -14.30
C ARG A 61 2.16 -16.43 -14.32
N ASP A 62 1.69 -15.88 -13.21
CA ASP A 62 1.26 -14.48 -13.12
C ASP A 62 1.29 -13.99 -11.66
N LEU A 63 2.45 -13.48 -11.23
CA LEU A 63 2.62 -12.89 -9.90
C LEU A 63 1.66 -11.71 -9.69
N ALA A 64 1.47 -10.85 -10.68
CA ALA A 64 0.61 -9.67 -10.55
C ALA A 64 -0.85 -10.07 -10.36
N GLY A 65 -1.34 -11.04 -11.13
CA GLY A 65 -2.67 -11.62 -10.97
C GLY A 65 -2.84 -12.33 -9.63
N TYR A 66 -1.80 -13.01 -9.14
CA TYR A 66 -1.81 -13.63 -7.82
C TYR A 66 -1.91 -12.58 -6.70
N ARG A 67 -1.10 -11.50 -6.76
CA ARG A 67 -1.17 -10.39 -5.80
C ARG A 67 -2.51 -9.66 -5.80
N ARG A 68 -3.24 -9.64 -6.92
CA ARG A 68 -4.62 -9.13 -6.96
C ARG A 68 -5.57 -10.00 -6.13
N GLN A 69 -5.41 -11.32 -6.16
CA GLN A 69 -6.19 -12.24 -5.33
C GLN A 69 -5.83 -12.10 -3.84
N GLU A 70 -4.54 -11.90 -3.54
CA GLU A 70 -4.10 -11.59 -2.17
C GLU A 70 -4.74 -10.30 -1.66
N MET A 71 -4.73 -9.23 -2.46
CA MET A 71 -5.36 -7.96 -2.12
C MET A 71 -6.88 -8.09 -1.97
N GLU A 72 -7.54 -8.87 -2.83
CA GLU A 72 -8.97 -9.16 -2.71
C GLU A 72 -9.29 -9.81 -1.36
N ARG A 73 -8.47 -10.78 -0.93
CA ARG A 73 -8.63 -11.41 0.37
C ARG A 73 -8.28 -10.47 1.53
N ALA A 74 -7.27 -9.61 1.36
CA ALA A 74 -6.88 -8.63 2.37
C ALA A 74 -8.00 -7.60 2.61
N ARG A 75 -8.66 -7.09 1.56
CA ARG A 75 -9.75 -6.14 1.71
C ARG A 75 -10.97 -6.74 2.41
N GLU A 76 -11.23 -8.04 2.22
CA GLU A 76 -12.29 -8.77 2.93
C GLU A 76 -11.95 -8.90 4.43
N ILE A 77 -10.72 -9.30 4.75
CA ILE A 77 -10.28 -9.48 6.15
C ILE A 77 -10.27 -8.15 6.91
N LEU A 78 -9.79 -7.08 6.26
CA LEU A 78 -9.71 -5.75 6.85
C LEU A 78 -11.05 -5.00 6.83
N ASP A 79 -12.05 -5.53 6.12
CA ASP A 79 -13.37 -4.91 5.92
C ASP A 79 -13.24 -3.48 5.35
N VAL A 80 -12.52 -3.35 4.23
CA VAL A 80 -12.25 -2.09 3.54
C VAL A 80 -12.67 -2.13 2.07
N GLU A 81 -12.93 -0.95 1.51
CA GLU A 81 -13.05 -0.77 0.06
C GLU A 81 -11.66 -0.67 -0.57
N HIS A 82 -11.53 -1.02 -1.85
CA HIS A 82 -10.25 -0.99 -2.56
C HIS A 82 -10.38 -0.49 -4.00
N THR A 83 -9.38 0.27 -4.46
CA THR A 83 -9.22 0.67 -5.87
C THR A 83 -7.75 0.59 -6.30
N TRP A 84 -7.51 0.16 -7.54
CA TRP A 84 -6.20 0.23 -8.19
C TRP A 84 -6.03 1.56 -8.92
N LEU A 85 -4.91 2.25 -8.70
CA LEU A 85 -4.60 3.48 -9.46
C LEU A 85 -4.03 3.17 -10.85
N GLY A 86 -3.43 1.99 -11.03
CA GLY A 86 -3.03 1.47 -12.34
C GLY A 86 -1.61 1.83 -12.80
N PHE A 87 -0.73 2.28 -11.91
CA PHE A 87 0.69 2.47 -12.24
C PHE A 87 1.46 1.15 -12.23
N VAL A 88 2.56 1.09 -12.99
CA VAL A 88 3.47 -0.07 -12.97
C VAL A 88 4.48 0.10 -11.84
N ASP A 89 4.73 -0.97 -11.09
CA ASP A 89 5.75 -0.97 -10.04
C ASP A 89 7.14 -0.64 -10.61
N SER A 90 7.83 0.32 -9.99
CA SER A 90 9.20 0.70 -10.36
C SER A 90 10.23 -0.33 -9.90
N GLY A 91 9.90 -1.13 -8.88
CA GLY A 91 10.85 -1.97 -8.16
C GLY A 91 11.82 -1.15 -7.31
N LEU A 92 12.62 -1.84 -6.51
CA LEU A 92 13.70 -1.23 -5.74
C LEU A 92 14.92 -1.01 -6.64
N PRO A 93 15.47 0.21 -6.76
CA PRO A 93 16.69 0.44 -7.52
C PRO A 93 17.85 -0.38 -6.95
N GLN A 94 18.55 -1.12 -7.80
CA GLN A 94 19.82 -1.77 -7.42
C GLN A 94 20.96 -0.76 -7.52
N GLY A 95 21.77 -0.63 -6.47
CA GLY A 95 22.87 0.31 -6.40
C GLY A 95 22.46 1.74 -6.02
N ASP A 96 23.34 2.70 -6.30
CA ASP A 96 23.17 4.09 -5.86
C ASP A 96 22.03 4.76 -6.64
N PRO A 97 20.94 5.21 -5.99
CA PRO A 97 19.70 5.57 -6.67
C PRO A 97 19.92 6.66 -7.72
N GLY A 98 19.40 6.48 -8.93
CA GLY A 98 19.52 7.49 -9.99
C GLY A 98 19.03 8.87 -9.54
N PRO A 99 19.52 9.97 -10.17
CA PRO A 99 19.22 11.34 -9.72
C PRO A 99 17.72 11.68 -9.63
N ARG A 100 16.86 10.97 -10.37
CA ARG A 100 15.40 11.09 -10.28
C ARG A 100 14.84 10.48 -8.99
N CYS A 101 15.27 9.28 -8.60
CA CYS A 101 14.88 8.64 -7.34
C CYS A 101 15.38 9.45 -6.13
N ARG A 102 16.63 9.94 -6.17
CA ARG A 102 17.17 10.84 -5.14
C ARG A 102 16.35 12.12 -4.95
N ARG A 103 15.91 12.74 -6.05
CA ARG A 103 15.05 13.94 -5.99
C ARG A 103 13.66 13.63 -5.43
N ALA A 104 13.06 12.48 -5.80
CA ALA A 104 11.77 12.06 -5.26
C ALA A 104 11.83 11.80 -3.74
N ALA A 105 12.81 11.00 -3.29
CA ALA A 105 13.01 10.68 -1.88
C ALA A 105 13.28 11.94 -1.03
N SER A 106 14.14 12.85 -1.52
CA SER A 106 14.44 14.10 -0.82
C SER A 106 13.27 15.09 -0.82
N ARG A 107 12.36 15.05 -1.80
CA ARG A 107 11.14 15.87 -1.81
C ARG A 107 10.11 15.33 -0.82
N TRP A 108 9.99 14.01 -0.71
CA TRP A 108 9.09 13.35 0.24
C TRP A 108 9.55 13.54 1.70
N SER A 109 10.84 13.38 1.99
CA SER A 109 11.41 13.63 3.32
C SER A 109 11.20 15.09 3.78
N ARG A 110 11.31 16.07 2.87
CA ARG A 110 11.05 17.48 3.18
C ARG A 110 9.57 17.83 3.34
N SER A 111 8.65 17.05 2.78
CA SER A 111 7.22 17.26 2.97
C SER A 111 6.72 16.66 4.30
N THR A 112 7.32 15.58 4.79
CA THR A 112 6.99 14.98 6.10
C THR A 112 7.70 15.68 7.27
N SER A 113 8.76 16.45 7.02
CA SER A 113 9.47 17.24 8.04
C SER A 113 8.91 18.64 8.27
N ARG A 114 7.79 19.04 7.62
CA ARG A 114 7.11 20.30 7.99
C ARG A 114 6.44 20.10 9.34
N SER A 115 7.13 20.59 10.36
CA SER A 115 6.73 20.72 11.76
C SER A 115 5.26 21.14 11.90
N ARG A 116 4.58 20.47 12.84
CA ARG A 116 3.29 20.86 13.43
C ARG A 116 3.22 22.39 13.61
N PRO A 117 2.09 23.05 13.31
CA PRO A 117 1.90 24.42 13.76
C PRO A 117 1.95 24.41 15.30
N SER A 118 2.85 25.21 15.88
CA SER A 118 2.81 25.52 17.30
C SER A 118 1.49 26.25 17.57
N CYS A 119 0.60 25.66 18.34
CA CYS A 119 -0.50 26.40 18.97
C CYS A 119 0.13 27.43 19.91
N GLY A 120 0.05 28.70 19.53
CA GLY A 120 0.14 29.84 20.44
C GLY A 120 -1.27 30.30 20.80
#